data_AF-A0A7Y4R2B0-F1
#
_entry.id   AF-A0A7Y4R2B0-F1
#
_cell.length_a   1.000
_cell.length_b   1.000
_cell.length_c   1.000
_cell.angle_alpha   90.00
_cell.angle_beta   90.00
_cell.angle_gamma   90.00
#
_symmetry.space_group_name_H-M   'P 1'
#
loop_
_entity.id
_entity.type
_entity.pdbx_description
1 polymer ?
#
loop_
_entity_poly.entity_id
_entity_poly.type
_entity_poly.pdbx_seq_one_letter_code
_entity_poly.pdbx_strand_id
1 'polypeptide(L)'
;MQSSLILKTATFLLAVGLCAFTFIQTLPEAEMVTYTVDPKTQHVQLFWKDDAGQIVKSIQNLKNFVESKNAKLLFATNGGMFDSDYSPHGLFIQNKVKLTKLDTASGQGNFYLKPNGVFYLTDDHVPVVCQTTEFKEHTSIRYATQSGPMLVIDGQIHSAFRQGSKNLNIRNGVGILPDNKIVFAMSKNPINLYDFASYFQKLGCKNALYL
;
A
#
# COMPACT_ATOMS: atom_id res chain seq x y z
N MET A 1 -4.62 87.01 5.84
CA MET A 1 -4.86 85.72 6.55
C MET A 1 -5.96 85.00 5.77
N GLN A 2 -5.58 84.25 4.73
CA GLN A 2 -5.48 82.78 4.75
C GLN A 2 -6.78 82.08 5.17
N SER A 3 -7.45 81.46 4.20
CA SER A 3 -7.79 80.02 4.28
C SER A 3 -8.44 79.56 2.98
N SER A 4 -7.67 78.84 2.18
CA SER A 4 -8.09 78.05 1.02
C SER A 4 -8.91 76.84 1.47
N LEU A 5 -10.09 76.65 0.88
CA LEU A 5 -10.92 75.46 1.08
C LEU A 5 -10.40 74.33 0.18
N ILE A 6 -9.68 73.38 0.76
CA ILE A 6 -9.17 72.18 0.06
C ILE A 6 -10.29 71.14 -0.01
N LEU A 7 -10.77 70.89 -1.23
CA LEU A 7 -11.67 69.79 -1.58
C LEU A 7 -10.90 68.46 -1.46
N LYS A 8 -11.19 67.67 -0.42
CA LYS A 8 -10.67 66.31 -0.28
C LYS A 8 -11.55 65.33 -1.05
N THR A 9 -11.15 64.97 -2.27
CA THR A 9 -11.67 63.80 -2.97
C THR A 9 -11.11 62.55 -2.32
N ALA A 10 -11.98 61.76 -1.67
CA ALA A 10 -11.62 60.46 -1.11
C ALA A 10 -11.63 59.40 -2.22
N THR A 11 -10.45 58.97 -2.65
CA THR A 11 -10.29 57.84 -3.56
C THR A 11 -10.45 56.54 -2.77
N PHE A 12 -11.56 55.83 -2.98
CA PHE A 12 -11.79 54.50 -2.41
C PHE A 12 -11.02 53.47 -3.26
N LEU A 13 -9.89 52.97 -2.75
CA LEU A 13 -9.21 51.83 -3.35
C LEU A 13 -10.02 50.57 -3.03
N LEU A 14 -10.68 50.00 -4.04
CA LEU A 14 -11.30 48.69 -3.95
C LEU A 14 -10.19 47.62 -4.03
N ALA A 15 -9.72 47.13 -2.89
CA ALA A 15 -8.83 45.98 -2.83
C ALA A 15 -9.63 44.72 -3.17
N VAL A 16 -9.57 44.28 -4.44
CA VAL A 16 -10.09 42.97 -4.84
C VAL A 16 -9.13 41.92 -4.31
N GLY A 17 -9.44 41.36 -3.15
CA GLY A 17 -8.75 40.19 -2.62
C GLY A 17 -9.04 38.98 -3.50
N LEU A 18 -8.08 38.61 -4.34
CA LEU A 18 -8.07 37.31 -5.01
C LEU A 18 -7.89 36.23 -3.93
N CYS A 19 -8.98 35.73 -3.37
CA CYS A 19 -8.97 34.48 -2.62
C CYS A 19 -8.72 33.36 -3.63
N ALA A 20 -7.46 32.97 -3.81
CA ALA A 20 -7.10 31.72 -4.44
C ALA A 20 -7.62 30.59 -3.55
N PHE A 21 -8.83 30.10 -3.84
CA PHE A 21 -9.32 28.85 -3.29
C PHE A 21 -8.45 27.73 -3.88
N THR A 22 -7.38 27.38 -3.17
CA THR A 22 -6.71 26.10 -3.39
C THR A 22 -7.68 25.02 -2.97
N PHE A 23 -8.37 24.42 -3.94
CA PHE A 23 -9.18 23.24 -3.73
C PHE A 23 -8.20 22.10 -3.39
N ILE A 24 -7.85 21.95 -2.12
CA ILE A 24 -7.16 20.76 -1.64
C ILE A 24 -8.19 19.65 -1.75
N GLN A 25 -8.15 18.90 -2.84
CA GLN A 25 -8.94 17.69 -3.01
C GLN A 25 -8.36 16.67 -2.04
N THR A 26 -8.80 16.74 -0.78
CA THR A 26 -8.59 15.68 0.20
C THR A 26 -9.23 14.45 -0.38
N LEU A 27 -8.41 13.48 -0.82
CA LEU A 27 -8.88 12.10 -1.02
C LEU A 27 -9.62 11.76 0.27
N PRO A 28 -10.95 11.57 0.25
CA PRO A 28 -11.67 11.40 1.48
C PRO A 28 -11.21 10.08 2.09
N GLU A 29 -10.61 10.14 3.26
CA GLU A 29 -10.20 9.00 4.08
C GLU A 29 -11.34 7.96 4.24
N ALA A 30 -12.59 8.40 4.07
CA ALA A 30 -13.80 7.58 4.00
C ALA A 30 -13.81 6.49 2.91
N GLU A 31 -12.97 6.60 1.86
CA GLU A 31 -12.93 5.67 0.73
C GLU A 31 -11.96 4.49 0.92
N MET A 32 -11.16 4.49 2.00
CA MET A 32 -10.19 3.43 2.29
C MET A 32 -10.63 2.60 3.50
N VAL A 33 -10.45 1.28 3.43
CA VAL A 33 -10.48 0.38 4.58
C VAL A 33 -9.03 0.10 4.95
N THR A 34 -8.64 0.46 6.17
CA THR A 34 -7.24 0.40 6.60
C THR A 34 -7.13 -0.35 7.92
N TYR A 35 -6.11 -1.21 8.01
CA TYR A 35 -5.75 -1.89 9.25
C TYR A 35 -4.26 -1.71 9.51
N THR A 36 -3.93 -1.13 10.67
CA THR A 36 -2.55 -0.97 11.12
C THR A 36 -2.20 -2.10 12.09
N VAL A 37 -1.09 -2.78 11.81
CA VAL A 37 -0.55 -3.85 12.63
C VAL A 37 0.69 -3.36 13.36
N ASP A 38 0.72 -3.56 14.68
CA ASP A 38 1.96 -3.47 15.45
C ASP A 38 2.62 -4.85 15.53
N PRO A 39 3.71 -5.11 14.79
CA PRO A 39 4.34 -6.43 14.75
C PRO A 39 4.95 -6.86 16.09
N LYS A 40 5.07 -5.96 17.08
CA LYS A 40 5.53 -6.30 18.43
C LYS A 40 4.45 -6.97 19.28
N THR A 41 3.17 -6.79 18.93
CA THR A 41 2.04 -7.28 19.72
C THR A 41 1.05 -8.12 18.92
N GLN A 42 1.13 -8.06 17.59
CA GLN A 42 0.26 -8.77 16.67
C GLN A 42 1.09 -9.57 15.67
N HIS A 43 0.65 -10.79 15.38
CA HIS A 43 1.33 -11.66 14.43
C HIS A 43 0.71 -11.54 13.03
N VAL A 44 1.56 -11.27 12.03
CA VAL A 44 1.19 -11.33 10.61
C VAL A 44 1.75 -12.62 10.01
N GLN A 45 0.92 -13.34 9.28
CA GLN A 45 1.26 -14.58 8.62
C GLN A 45 0.73 -14.58 7.19
N LEU A 46 1.43 -15.29 6.30
CA LEU A 46 0.98 -15.52 4.93
C LEU A 46 0.53 -16.97 4.78
N PHE A 47 -0.54 -17.19 4.03
CA PHE A 47 -1.17 -18.50 3.85
C PHE A 47 -1.42 -18.79 2.38
N TRP A 48 -0.96 -19.95 1.91
CA TRP A 48 -1.36 -20.54 0.62
C TRP A 48 -2.23 -21.79 0.83
N LYS A 49 -1.69 -22.76 1.56
CA LYS A 49 -2.31 -24.06 1.86
C LYS A 49 -2.45 -24.28 3.36
N ASP A 50 -3.44 -25.07 3.74
CA ASP A 50 -3.61 -25.59 5.10
C ASP A 50 -2.67 -26.77 5.38
N ASP A 51 -2.76 -27.34 6.58
CA ASP A 51 -1.92 -28.46 7.02
C ASP A 51 -2.20 -29.77 6.26
N ALA A 52 -3.36 -29.90 5.60
CA ALA A 52 -3.69 -31.02 4.74
C ALA A 52 -3.21 -30.80 3.28
N GLY A 53 -2.55 -29.66 3.01
CA GLY A 53 -2.09 -29.28 1.68
C GLY A 53 -3.19 -28.73 0.78
N GLN A 54 -4.39 -28.45 1.31
CA GLN A 54 -5.49 -27.87 0.55
C GLN A 54 -5.33 -26.36 0.45
N ILE A 55 -5.62 -25.80 -0.72
CA ILE A 55 -5.52 -24.35 -0.96
C ILE A 55 -6.62 -23.64 -0.16
N VAL A 56 -6.22 -22.65 0.65
CA VAL A 56 -7.14 -21.91 1.54
C VAL A 56 -8.21 -21.17 0.73
N LYS A 57 -7.81 -20.50 -0.36
CA LYS A 57 -8.65 -19.90 -1.42
C LYS A 57 -9.62 -18.77 -1.01
N SER A 58 -10.03 -18.65 0.25
CA SER A 58 -10.94 -17.60 0.72
C SER A 58 -10.63 -17.15 2.15
N ILE A 59 -11.02 -15.91 2.49
CA ILE A 59 -10.89 -15.38 3.85
C ILE A 59 -11.74 -16.19 4.84
N GLN A 60 -12.91 -16.70 4.44
CA GLN A 60 -13.73 -17.54 5.30
C GLN A 60 -13.02 -18.87 5.64
N ASN A 61 -12.40 -19.51 4.64
CA ASN A 61 -11.61 -20.72 4.88
C ASN A 61 -10.38 -20.44 5.73
N LEU A 62 -9.72 -19.30 5.51
CA LEU A 62 -8.59 -18.86 6.34
C LEU A 62 -9.03 -18.70 7.80
N LYS A 63 -10.16 -18.02 8.03
CA LYS A 63 -10.74 -17.84 9.36
C LYS A 63 -11.02 -19.19 10.02
N ASN A 64 -11.71 -20.09 9.32
CA ASN A 64 -12.02 -21.43 9.83
C ASN A 64 -10.74 -22.21 10.18
N PHE A 65 -9.72 -22.14 9.31
CA PHE A 65 -8.44 -22.81 9.53
C PHE A 65 -7.71 -22.26 10.77
N VAL A 66 -7.53 -20.94 10.86
CA VAL A 66 -6.83 -20.30 11.98
C VAL A 66 -7.57 -20.54 13.31
N GLU A 67 -8.89 -20.44 13.31
CA GLU A 67 -9.70 -20.67 14.51
C GLU A 67 -9.74 -22.14 14.95
N SER A 68 -9.61 -23.09 14.02
CA SER A 68 -9.41 -24.50 14.36
C SER A 68 -8.11 -24.77 15.13
N LYS A 69 -7.16 -23.82 15.10
CA LYS A 69 -5.89 -23.86 15.82
C LYS A 69 -5.90 -23.05 17.12
N ASN A 70 -7.08 -22.70 17.64
CA ASN A 70 -7.26 -21.86 18.83
C ASN A 70 -6.62 -20.46 18.70
N ALA A 71 -6.45 -19.97 17.47
CA ALA A 71 -6.02 -18.60 17.20
C ALA A 71 -7.21 -17.74 16.76
N LYS A 72 -7.16 -16.43 17.02
CA LYS A 72 -8.19 -15.49 16.59
C LYS A 72 -7.73 -14.72 15.37
N LEU A 73 -8.50 -14.75 14.28
CA LEU A 73 -8.25 -13.91 13.12
C LEU A 73 -8.74 -12.48 13.40
N LEU A 74 -7.82 -11.52 13.54
CA LEU A 74 -8.15 -10.11 13.78
C LEU A 74 -8.47 -9.35 12.48
N PHE A 75 -7.74 -9.66 11.41
CA PHE A 75 -7.85 -9.05 10.09
C PHE A 75 -7.30 -10.01 9.02
N ALA A 76 -7.79 -9.90 7.79
CA ALA A 76 -7.24 -10.58 6.62
C ALA A 76 -7.48 -9.76 5.34
N THR A 77 -6.56 -9.89 4.39
CA THR A 77 -6.62 -9.36 3.03
C THR A 77 -5.96 -10.35 2.07
N ASN A 78 -6.06 -10.15 0.76
CA ASN A 78 -5.23 -10.90 -0.19
C ASN A 78 -3.74 -10.57 0.00
N GLY A 79 -2.89 -11.53 -0.34
CA GLY A 79 -1.43 -11.34 -0.49
C GLY A 79 -1.08 -10.95 -1.93
N GLY A 80 0.09 -11.37 -2.41
CA GLY A 80 0.50 -11.14 -3.79
C GLY A 80 -0.32 -11.89 -4.85
N MET A 81 0.05 -11.66 -6.11
CA MET A 81 -0.59 -12.26 -7.28
C MET A 81 -0.49 -13.79 -7.29
N PHE A 82 -1.45 -14.45 -7.95
CA PHE A 82 -1.50 -15.91 -8.10
C PHE A 82 -1.85 -16.30 -9.54
N ASP A 83 -1.40 -17.47 -9.96
CA ASP A 83 -1.68 -18.06 -11.27
C ASP A 83 -3.07 -18.74 -11.29
N SER A 84 -3.53 -19.18 -12.46
CA SER A 84 -4.88 -19.75 -12.62
C SER A 84 -5.15 -21.02 -11.78
N ASP A 85 -4.09 -21.70 -11.34
CA ASP A 85 -4.14 -22.85 -10.43
C ASP A 85 -4.07 -22.45 -8.93
N TYR A 86 -4.14 -21.14 -8.64
CA TYR A 86 -3.98 -20.52 -7.32
C TYR A 86 -2.59 -20.70 -6.69
N SER A 87 -1.57 -21.05 -7.46
CA SER A 87 -0.18 -20.99 -6.99
C SER A 87 0.32 -19.54 -6.92
N PRO A 88 1.20 -19.19 -5.96
CA PRO A 88 1.75 -17.84 -5.88
C PRO A 88 2.56 -17.48 -7.13
N HIS A 89 2.26 -16.33 -7.73
CA HIS A 89 3.02 -15.79 -8.85
C HIS A 89 4.23 -14.99 -8.30
N GLY A 90 5.45 -15.50 -8.52
CA GLY A 90 6.68 -14.95 -7.94
C GLY A 90 7.01 -15.50 -6.56
N LEU A 91 7.92 -14.84 -5.83
CA LEU A 91 8.42 -15.33 -4.53
C LEU A 91 7.28 -15.53 -3.52
N PHE A 92 7.26 -16.70 -2.90
CA PHE A 92 6.43 -16.98 -1.73
C PHE A 92 7.19 -17.81 -0.71
N ILE A 93 7.29 -17.28 0.51
CA ILE A 93 7.86 -17.95 1.68
C ILE A 93 6.77 -18.02 2.74
N GLN A 94 6.48 -19.22 3.24
CA GLN A 94 5.53 -19.47 4.33
C GLN A 94 6.24 -20.21 5.44
N ASN A 95 6.29 -19.62 6.63
CA ASN A 95 6.93 -20.20 7.81
C ASN A 95 8.35 -20.71 7.52
N LYS A 96 9.18 -19.85 6.92
CA LYS A 96 10.57 -20.09 6.50
C LYS A 96 10.76 -21.09 5.35
N VAL A 97 9.68 -21.70 4.84
CA VAL A 97 9.74 -22.59 3.68
C VAL A 97 9.50 -21.77 2.41
N LYS A 98 10.50 -21.72 1.54
CA LYS A 98 10.36 -21.14 0.19
C LYS A 98 9.59 -22.11 -0.69
N LEU A 99 8.42 -21.68 -1.15
CA LEU A 99 7.48 -22.48 -1.93
C LEU A 99 7.54 -22.14 -3.42
N THR A 100 7.82 -20.88 -3.74
CA THR A 100 8.02 -20.40 -5.11
C THR A 100 9.21 -19.42 -5.15
N LYS A 101 9.92 -19.37 -6.28
CA LYS A 101 11.12 -18.55 -6.46
C LYS A 101 10.79 -17.10 -6.79
N LEU A 102 11.72 -16.19 -6.50
CA LEU A 102 11.67 -14.80 -6.97
C LEU A 102 11.58 -14.76 -8.49
N ASP A 103 10.62 -13.99 -9.01
CA ASP A 103 10.50 -13.70 -10.43
C ASP A 103 11.21 -12.37 -10.75
N THR A 104 12.19 -12.42 -11.65
CA THR A 104 12.95 -11.25 -12.11
C THR A 104 12.72 -10.96 -13.59
N ALA A 105 11.77 -11.64 -14.22
CA ALA A 105 11.49 -11.51 -15.64
C ALA A 105 10.88 -10.13 -15.95
N SER A 106 10.70 -9.89 -17.24
CA SER A 106 9.89 -8.78 -17.74
C SER A 106 8.66 -9.38 -18.41
N GLY A 107 7.53 -8.71 -18.28
CA GLY A 107 6.25 -9.19 -18.75
C GLY A 107 5.22 -8.08 -18.82
N GLN A 108 3.95 -8.44 -18.90
CA GLN A 108 2.84 -7.49 -19.01
C GLN A 108 1.99 -7.48 -17.75
N GLY A 109 1.29 -6.36 -17.52
CA GLY A 109 0.41 -6.19 -16.36
C GLY A 109 1.14 -5.71 -15.10
N ASN A 110 0.38 -5.53 -14.02
CA ASN A 110 0.83 -4.84 -12.80
C ASN A 110 2.06 -5.50 -12.17
N PHE A 111 2.10 -6.85 -12.14
CA PHE A 111 3.21 -7.58 -11.53
C PHE A 111 4.57 -7.23 -12.16
N TYR A 112 4.61 -7.00 -13.46
CA TYR A 112 5.83 -6.70 -14.21
C TYR A 112 6.07 -5.20 -14.42
N LEU A 113 5.21 -4.34 -13.88
CA LEU A 113 5.42 -2.89 -13.91
C LEU A 113 6.53 -2.52 -12.91
N LYS A 114 7.72 -2.24 -13.44
CA LYS A 114 8.94 -2.04 -12.63
C LYS A 114 9.06 -0.60 -12.10
N PRO A 115 9.56 -0.41 -10.86
CA PRO A 115 9.93 -1.47 -9.92
C PRO A 115 8.70 -2.16 -9.32
N ASN A 116 8.76 -3.50 -9.29
CA ASN A 116 7.92 -4.35 -8.47
C ASN A 116 8.70 -4.73 -7.20
N GLY A 117 8.09 -5.46 -6.27
CA GLY A 117 8.69 -5.61 -4.94
C GLY A 117 8.27 -6.84 -4.16
N VAL A 118 8.89 -6.95 -2.98
CA VAL A 118 8.65 -8.01 -2.03
C VAL A 118 8.25 -7.39 -0.70
N PHE A 119 7.15 -7.85 -0.13
CA PHE A 119 6.85 -7.67 1.27
C PHE A 119 7.31 -8.91 2.04
N TYR A 120 8.11 -8.73 3.09
CA TYR A 120 8.55 -9.83 3.93
C TYR A 120 8.59 -9.46 5.42
N LEU A 121 8.58 -10.51 6.25
CA LEU A 121 8.68 -10.47 7.70
C LEU A 121 9.78 -11.42 8.14
N THR A 122 10.59 -10.97 9.09
CA THR A 122 11.66 -11.77 9.69
C THR A 122 11.17 -12.53 10.93
N ASP A 123 12.03 -13.40 11.48
CA ASP A 123 11.81 -14.14 12.73
C ASP A 123 11.57 -13.23 13.94
N ASP A 124 12.20 -12.05 13.95
CA ASP A 124 12.02 -10.99 14.94
C ASP A 124 10.89 -10.01 14.56
N HIS A 125 10.02 -10.41 13.63
CA HIS A 125 8.84 -9.67 13.17
C HIS A 125 9.15 -8.30 12.56
N VAL A 126 10.37 -8.09 12.04
CA VAL A 126 10.72 -6.86 11.32
C VAL A 126 10.04 -6.88 9.95
N PRO A 127 9.14 -5.92 9.65
CA PRO A 127 8.49 -5.86 8.36
C PRO A 127 9.28 -5.03 7.37
N VAL A 128 9.38 -5.50 6.14
CA VAL A 128 10.09 -4.79 5.07
C VAL A 128 9.29 -4.86 3.77
N VAL A 129 9.23 -3.73 3.08
CA VAL A 129 8.87 -3.65 1.66
C VAL A 129 10.09 -3.13 0.92
N CYS A 130 10.56 -3.87 -0.07
CA CYS A 130 11.72 -3.49 -0.89
C CYS A 130 11.49 -3.80 -2.37
N GLN A 131 12.33 -3.23 -3.24
CA GLN A 131 12.30 -3.55 -4.66
C GLN A 131 12.76 -5.00 -4.89
N THR A 132 12.25 -5.65 -5.94
CA THR A 132 12.68 -7.01 -6.33
C THR A 132 14.19 -7.10 -6.54
N THR A 133 14.82 -6.05 -7.08
CA THR A 133 16.27 -5.98 -7.32
C THR A 133 17.10 -5.88 -6.04
N GLU A 134 16.50 -5.39 -4.97
CA GLU A 134 17.13 -5.21 -3.65
C GLU A 134 16.92 -6.41 -2.75
N PHE A 135 15.93 -7.25 -3.06
CA PHE A 135 15.62 -8.44 -2.25
C PHE A 135 16.82 -9.39 -2.21
N LYS A 136 17.26 -9.73 -1.00
CA LYS A 136 18.26 -10.76 -0.72
C LYS A 136 17.65 -11.77 0.25
N GLU A 137 17.56 -13.02 -0.19
CA GLU A 137 17.08 -14.09 0.67
C GLU A 137 18.06 -14.34 1.83
N HIS A 138 17.53 -14.46 3.04
CA HIS A 138 18.31 -14.80 4.23
C HIS A 138 17.50 -15.68 5.19
N THR A 139 18.20 -16.41 6.06
CA THR A 139 17.62 -17.47 6.91
C THR A 139 16.65 -16.97 7.98
N SER A 140 16.64 -15.68 8.28
CA SER A 140 15.69 -15.07 9.21
C SER A 140 14.37 -14.64 8.54
N ILE A 141 14.22 -14.69 7.21
CA ILE A 141 12.93 -14.40 6.56
C ILE A 141 11.95 -15.53 6.88
N ARG A 142 10.85 -15.18 7.55
CA ARG A 142 9.79 -16.12 7.93
C ARG A 142 8.64 -16.14 6.95
N TYR A 143 8.24 -14.97 6.47
CA TYR A 143 7.18 -14.84 5.46
C TYR A 143 7.63 -13.88 4.37
N ALA A 144 7.32 -14.18 3.11
CA ALA A 144 7.52 -13.26 2.00
C ALA A 144 6.47 -13.49 0.92
N THR A 145 6.04 -12.40 0.28
CA THR A 145 5.24 -12.44 -0.95
C THR A 145 5.77 -11.38 -1.90
N GLN A 146 6.01 -11.77 -3.15
CA GLN A 146 6.28 -10.84 -4.24
C GLN A 146 4.96 -10.38 -4.85
N SER A 147 4.92 -9.10 -5.21
CA SER A 147 3.84 -8.56 -6.02
C SER A 147 4.35 -7.34 -6.78
N GLY A 148 3.45 -6.62 -7.44
CA GLY A 148 3.81 -5.39 -8.14
C GLY A 148 2.61 -4.67 -8.71
N PRO A 149 2.74 -3.36 -8.94
CA PRO A 149 3.97 -2.56 -8.78
C PRO A 149 4.29 -2.14 -7.33
N MET A 150 5.51 -1.65 -7.09
CA MET A 150 5.76 -0.78 -5.92
C MET A 150 4.86 0.45 -6.03
N LEU A 151 4.25 0.85 -4.92
CA LEU A 151 3.39 2.03 -4.85
C LEU A 151 4.20 3.28 -4.50
N VAL A 152 5.01 3.17 -3.45
CA VAL A 152 5.90 4.21 -2.95
C VAL A 152 7.29 3.62 -2.80
N ILE A 153 8.30 4.36 -3.25
CA ILE A 153 9.73 4.00 -3.20
C ILE A 153 10.47 5.19 -2.61
N ASP A 154 11.13 4.98 -1.46
CA ASP A 154 11.86 6.03 -0.73
C ASP A 154 11.04 7.32 -0.53
N GLY A 155 9.75 7.16 -0.23
CA GLY A 155 8.79 8.25 -0.01
C GLY A 155 8.27 8.91 -1.30
N GLN A 156 8.68 8.44 -2.48
CA GLN A 156 8.21 8.93 -3.78
C GLN A 156 7.19 7.99 -4.40
N ILE A 157 6.12 8.54 -4.97
CA ILE A 157 5.16 7.75 -5.76
C ILE A 157 5.88 7.16 -6.97
N HIS A 158 5.56 5.91 -7.31
CA HIS A 158 6.10 5.26 -8.48
C HIS A 158 5.90 6.09 -9.76
N SER A 159 7.01 6.41 -10.44
CA SER A 159 7.07 7.30 -11.60
C SER A 159 6.22 6.90 -12.81
N ALA A 160 5.84 5.63 -12.94
CA ALA A 160 4.96 5.18 -14.02
C ALA A 160 3.49 5.60 -13.81
N PHE A 161 3.11 5.99 -12.59
CA PHE A 161 1.74 6.33 -12.27
C PHE A 161 1.38 7.74 -12.73
N ARG A 162 0.21 7.86 -13.34
CA ARG A 162 -0.30 9.11 -13.88
C ARG A 162 -1.50 9.57 -13.08
N GLN A 163 -1.45 10.80 -12.58
CA GLN A 163 -2.59 11.45 -11.96
C GLN A 163 -3.77 11.50 -12.94
N GLY A 164 -4.98 11.20 -12.47
CA GLY A 164 -6.19 11.19 -13.30
C GLY A 164 -6.29 10.02 -14.29
N SER A 165 -5.46 8.97 -14.15
CA SER A 165 -5.54 7.76 -14.96
C SER A 165 -6.94 7.14 -14.92
N LYS A 166 -7.41 6.66 -16.08
CA LYS A 166 -8.71 5.99 -16.23
C LYS A 166 -8.69 4.50 -15.86
N ASN A 167 -7.52 3.94 -15.52
CA ASN A 167 -7.43 2.56 -15.04
C ASN A 167 -7.87 2.49 -13.56
N LEU A 168 -9.15 2.26 -13.35
CA LEU A 168 -9.78 2.21 -12.04
C LEU A 168 -10.07 0.76 -11.65
N ASN A 169 -9.63 0.35 -10.47
CA ASN A 169 -9.89 -0.97 -9.90
C ASN A 169 -10.05 -0.85 -8.39
N ILE A 170 -10.66 -1.86 -7.77
CA ILE A 170 -10.51 -2.08 -6.33
C ILE A 170 -9.08 -2.56 -6.08
N ARG A 171 -8.36 -1.89 -5.19
CA ARG A 171 -6.92 -2.09 -4.97
C ARG A 171 -6.64 -2.43 -3.52
N ASN A 172 -5.68 -3.31 -3.32
CA ASN A 172 -5.11 -3.65 -2.02
C ASN A 172 -3.62 -3.32 -2.01
N GLY A 173 -3.08 -3.04 -0.84
CA GLY A 173 -1.67 -2.73 -0.71
C GLY A 173 -1.19 -2.84 0.74
N VAL A 174 0.12 -2.89 0.87
CA VAL A 174 0.82 -2.93 2.16
C VAL A 174 1.92 -1.86 2.16
N GLY A 175 2.08 -1.15 3.27
CA GLY A 175 3.14 -0.17 3.48
C GLY A 175 3.74 -0.28 4.87
N ILE A 176 4.95 0.25 5.03
CA ILE A 176 5.64 0.34 6.33
C ILE A 176 5.58 1.79 6.82
N LEU A 177 4.98 2.00 7.98
CA LEU A 177 4.87 3.31 8.63
C LEU A 177 6.21 3.72 9.28
N PRO A 178 6.42 5.02 9.59
CA PRO A 178 7.67 5.51 10.18
C PRO A 178 8.07 4.85 11.52
N ASP A 179 7.10 4.30 12.26
CA ASP A 179 7.29 3.61 13.54
C ASP A 179 7.44 2.08 13.41
N ASN A 180 7.73 1.59 12.19
CA ASN A 180 7.81 0.16 11.82
C ASN A 180 6.51 -0.64 11.99
N LYS A 181 5.37 0.04 12.12
CA LYS A 181 4.07 -0.63 11.96
C LYS A 181 3.78 -0.92 10.50
N ILE A 182 2.96 -1.95 10.28
CA ILE A 182 2.52 -2.35 8.95
C ILE A 182 1.14 -1.74 8.72
N VAL A 183 0.92 -1.12 7.57
CA VAL A 183 -0.42 -0.67 7.18
C VAL A 183 -0.89 -1.45 5.97
N PHE A 184 -2.02 -2.13 6.09
CA PHE A 184 -2.75 -2.72 4.98
C PHE A 184 -3.92 -1.81 4.64
N ALA A 185 -4.14 -1.57 3.35
CA ALA A 185 -5.26 -0.76 2.89
C ALA A 185 -5.93 -1.35 1.66
N MET A 186 -7.25 -1.19 1.60
CA MET A 186 -8.10 -1.56 0.48
C MET A 186 -8.99 -0.37 0.10
N SER A 187 -9.11 -0.06 -1.19
CA SER A 187 -10.06 0.95 -1.66
C SER A 187 -11.49 0.38 -1.68
N LYS A 188 -12.48 1.09 -1.14
CA LYS A 188 -13.90 0.69 -1.22
C LYS A 188 -14.48 0.87 -2.62
N ASN A 189 -13.98 1.87 -3.35
CA ASN A 189 -14.40 2.22 -4.71
C ASN A 189 -13.22 2.09 -5.69
N PRO A 190 -13.49 1.91 -7.00
CA PRO A 190 -12.43 1.85 -7.99
C PRO A 190 -11.55 3.11 -7.99
N ILE A 191 -10.24 2.91 -7.84
CA ILE A 191 -9.22 3.96 -7.76
C ILE A 191 -8.09 3.68 -8.76
N ASN A 192 -7.37 4.71 -9.21
CA ASN A 192 -6.15 4.52 -10.00
C ASN A 192 -4.91 4.34 -9.10
N LEU A 193 -3.82 3.84 -9.67
CA LEU A 193 -2.58 3.57 -8.92
C LEU A 193 -1.94 4.83 -8.33
N TYR A 194 -2.06 5.99 -8.99
CA TYR A 194 -1.49 7.24 -8.49
C TYR A 194 -2.18 7.69 -7.20
N ASP A 195 -3.52 7.72 -7.19
CA ASP A 195 -4.29 8.13 -6.03
C ASP A 195 -4.16 7.11 -4.89
N PHE A 196 -4.10 5.81 -5.22
CA PHE A 196 -3.85 4.75 -4.24
C PHE A 196 -2.45 4.86 -3.62
N ALA A 197 -1.40 5.10 -4.41
CA ALA A 197 -0.05 5.33 -3.90
C ALA A 197 0.05 6.61 -3.07
N SER A 198 -0.66 7.67 -3.48
CA SER A 198 -0.75 8.93 -2.73
C SER A 198 -1.30 8.73 -1.32
N TYR A 199 -2.22 7.77 -1.12
CA TYR A 199 -2.71 7.42 0.21
C TYR A 199 -1.59 6.91 1.13
N PHE A 200 -0.81 5.91 0.69
CA PHE A 200 0.32 5.40 1.46
C PHE A 200 1.40 6.46 1.69
N GLN A 201 1.68 7.30 0.69
CA GLN A 201 2.64 8.40 0.82
C GLN A 201 2.20 9.40 1.90
N LYS A 202 0.91 9.77 1.95
CA LYS A 202 0.35 10.68 2.97
C LYS A 202 0.37 10.07 4.38
N LEU A 203 0.27 8.75 4.50
CA LEU A 203 0.48 8.05 5.78
C LEU A 203 1.96 8.05 6.23
N GLY A 204 2.87 8.53 5.40
CA GLY A 204 4.31 8.59 5.69
C GLY A 204 5.05 7.30 5.36
N CYS A 205 4.44 6.38 4.59
CA CYS A 205 5.15 5.18 4.17
C CYS A 205 6.34 5.56 3.27
N LYS A 206 7.53 5.08 3.64
CA LYS A 206 8.71 5.19 2.75
C LYS A 206 8.63 4.19 1.61
N ASN A 207 8.19 2.97 1.91
CA ASN A 207 7.98 1.92 0.92
C ASN A 207 6.58 1.33 1.08
N ALA A 208 5.90 1.12 -0.05
CA ALA A 208 4.60 0.47 -0.11
C ALA A 208 4.48 -0.35 -1.41
N LEU A 209 3.71 -1.43 -1.37
CA LEU A 209 3.59 -2.44 -2.41
C LEU A 209 2.11 -2.71 -2.71
N TYR A 210 1.77 -2.80 -4.00
CA TYR A 210 0.47 -3.26 -4.47
C TYR A 210 0.33 -4.76 -4.26
N LEU A 211 -0.81 -5.23 -3.74
CA LEU A 211 -1.09 -6.64 -3.47
C LEU A 211 -2.14 -7.19 -4.44
#